data_AF-A0A2I8AER1-F1
#
_entry.id   AF-A0A2I8AER1-F1
#
_cell.length_a   1.000
_cell.length_b   1.000
_cell.length_c   1.000
_cell.angle_alpha   90.00
_cell.angle_beta   90.00
_cell.angle_gamma   90.00
#
_symmetry.space_group_name_H-M   'P 1'
#
loop_
_entity.id
_entity.type
_entity.pdbx_description
1 polymer ?
#
loop_
_entity_poly.entity_id
_entity_poly.type
_entity_poly.pdbx_seq_one_letter_code
_entity_poly.pdbx_strand_id
1 'polypeptide(L)' 'MLLNPEVSGLIKPSKVQAPQVRTIAKQRIIGEVVGSLNEEIMILVNAALKLHLGLG' A
#
# COMPACT_ATOMS: atom_id res chain seq x y z
N MET A 1 -6.28 -0.44 6.71
CA MET A 1 -6.36 1.02 6.90
C MET A 1 -7.10 1.65 5.73
N LEU A 2 -7.88 2.71 5.98
CA LEU A 2 -8.53 3.47 4.92
C LEU A 2 -7.53 4.46 4.33
N LEU A 3 -7.42 4.51 3.00
CA LEU A 3 -6.65 5.46 2.23
C LEU A 3 -7.62 6.44 1.58
N ASN A 4 -7.59 7.71 2.00
CA ASN A 4 -8.36 8.75 1.34
C ASN A 4 -7.69 9.17 0.02
N PRO A 5 -8.46 9.66 -0.97
CA PRO A 5 -7.94 10.16 -2.24
C PRO A 5 -6.79 11.16 -2.08
N GLU A 6 -6.96 12.12 -1.16
CA GLU A 6 -6.01 13.21 -0.89
C GLU A 6 -4.63 12.72 -0.43
N VAL A 7 -4.58 11.54 0.20
CA VAL A 7 -3.37 10.96 0.77
C VAL A 7 -2.73 9.93 -0.16
N SER A 8 -3.50 9.37 -1.11
CA SER A 8 -3.07 8.22 -1.92
C SER A 8 -2.93 8.49 -3.41
N GLY A 9 -3.52 9.58 -3.93
CA GLY A 9 -3.63 9.84 -5.36
C GLY A 9 -4.69 8.98 -6.07
N LEU A 10 -5.45 8.16 -5.33
CA LEU A 10 -6.51 7.32 -5.89
C LEU A 10 -7.82 8.10 -6.05
N ILE A 11 -8.57 7.79 -7.11
CA ILE A 11 -9.86 8.44 -7.41
C ILE A 11 -10.95 8.23 -6.34
N LYS A 12 -10.77 7.25 -5.44
CA LYS A 12 -11.75 6.89 -4.42
C LYS A 12 -11.09 6.36 -3.15
N PRO A 13 -11.77 6.45 -1.99
CA PRO A 13 -11.31 5.82 -0.78
C PRO A 13 -11.00 4.34 -0.99
N SER A 14 -9.84 3.91 -0.53
CA SER A 14 -9.25 2.60 -0.86
C SER A 14 -8.59 1.97 0.37
N LYS A 15 -8.08 0.74 0.24
CA LYS A 15 -7.47 0.00 1.36
C LYS A 15 -6.26 -0.81 0.90
N VAL A 16 -5.14 -0.70 1.63
CA VAL A 16 -3.99 -1.59 1.49
C VAL A 16 -4.30 -2.95 2.13
N GLN A 17 -3.90 -4.03 1.46
CA GLN A 17 -4.19 -5.40 1.88
C GLN A 17 -2.89 -6.20 2.07
N ALA A 18 -2.34 -6.17 3.29
CA ALA A 18 -1.16 -6.97 3.65
C ALA A 18 -1.31 -8.47 3.34
N PRO A 19 -2.48 -9.11 3.56
CA PRO A 19 -2.68 -10.52 3.23
C PRO A 19 -2.60 -10.87 1.74
N GLN A 20 -2.61 -9.88 0.85
CA GLN A 20 -2.51 -10.08 -0.60
C GLN A 20 -1.15 -9.62 -1.16
N VAL A 21 -0.14 -9.48 -0.30
CA VAL A 21 1.21 -9.13 -0.74
C VAL A 21 1.76 -10.21 -1.68
N ARG A 22 2.39 -9.77 -2.78
CA ARG A 22 3.01 -10.65 -3.77
C ARG A 22 4.21 -10.00 -4.41
N THR A 23 5.21 -10.81 -4.75
CA THR A 23 6.34 -10.39 -5.58
C THR A 23 5.91 -10.33 -7.04
N ILE A 24 6.20 -9.23 -7.73
CA ILE A 24 5.92 -9.06 -9.17
C ILE A 24 7.18 -8.61 -9.92
N ALA A 25 7.30 -8.98 -11.18
CA ALA A 25 8.31 -8.44 -12.09
C ALA A 25 7.97 -6.98 -12.45
N LYS A 26 8.99 -6.13 -12.65
CA LYS A 26 8.78 -4.69 -12.98
C LYS A 26 7.94 -4.48 -14.24
N GLN A 27 8.03 -5.39 -15.22
CA GLN A 27 7.26 -5.36 -16.47
C GLN A 27 5.74 -5.50 -16.25
N ARG A 28 5.29 -5.95 -15.07
CA ARG A 28 3.87 -6.01 -14.71
C ARG A 28 3.32 -4.65 -14.26
N ILE A 29 4.18 -3.69 -13.94
CA ILE A 29 3.79 -2.32 -13.60
C ILE A 29 3.55 -1.60 -14.92
N ILE A 30 2.28 -1.40 -15.25
CA ILE A 30 1.84 -0.71 -16.47
C ILE A 30 1.22 0.64 -16.11
N GLY A 31 1.39 1.63 -16.97
CA GLY A 31 0.87 2.99 -16.75
C GLY A 31 1.79 3.88 -15.92
N GLU A 32 1.27 5.04 -15.54
CA GLU A 32 2.00 6.06 -14.79
C GLU A 32 1.90 5.85 -13.27
N VAL A 33 2.77 6.53 -12.54
CA VAL A 33 2.71 6.56 -11.07
C VAL A 33 1.39 7.21 -10.65
N VAL A 34 0.57 6.48 -9.89
CA VAL A 34 -0.75 6.95 -9.43
C VAL A 34 -0.65 7.89 -8.23
N GLY A 35 0.41 7.77 -7.43
CA GLY A 35 0.62 8.58 -6.23
C GLY A 35 1.72 8.03 -5.34
N SER A 36 1.87 8.63 -4.16
CA SER A 36 2.80 8.19 -3.12
C SER A 36 2.14 8.29 -1.75
N LEU A 37 2.45 7.35 -0.87
CA LEU A 37 1.97 7.38 0.52
C LEU A 37 3.00 8.10 1.39
N ASN A 38 2.51 8.93 2.32
CA ASN A 38 3.37 9.60 3.28
C ASN A 38 3.93 8.62 4.33
N GLU A 39 4.89 9.10 5.12
CA GLU A 39 5.62 8.29 6.10
C GLU A 39 4.71 7.74 7.21
N GLU A 40 3.79 8.55 7.72
CA GLU A 40 2.82 8.15 8.76
C GLU A 40 2.00 6.93 8.33
N ILE A 41 1.53 6.94 7.08
CA ILE A 41 0.80 5.82 6.50
C ILE A 41 1.71 4.62 6.28
N MET A 42 2.95 4.83 5.82
CA MET A 42 3.91 3.75 5.62
C MET A 42 4.29 3.03 6.92
N ILE A 43 4.29 3.71 8.07
CA ILE A 43 4.44 3.08 9.39
C ILE A 43 3.32 2.06 9.64
N LEU A 44 2.07 2.43 9.36
CA LEU A 44 0.92 1.53 9.51
C LEU A 44 0.98 0.35 8.53
N VAL A 45 1.42 0.59 7.29
CA VAL A 45 1.63 -0.48 6.29
C VAL A 45 2.69 -1.48 6.79
N ASN A 46 3.81 -0.98 7.30
CA ASN A 46 4.88 -1.82 7.82
C ASN A 46 4.43 -2.64 9.04
N ALA A 47 3.70 -2.03 9.97
CA ALA A 47 3.13 -2.74 11.11
C ALA A 47 2.16 -3.85 10.67
N ALA A 48 1.28 -3.56 9.69
CA ALA A 48 0.36 -4.56 9.15
C ALA A 48 1.08 -5.71 8.42
N LEU A 49 2.16 -5.42 7.69
CA LEU A 49 3.00 -6.44 7.05
C LEU A 49 3.69 -7.32 8.08
N LYS A 50 4.33 -6.74 9.10
CA LYS A 50 4.97 -7.50 10.18
C LYS A 50 3.97 -8.40 10.90
N LEU A 51 2.79 -7.88 11.23
CA LEU A 51 1.73 -8.66 11.84
C LEU A 51 1.28 -9.82 10.92
N HIS A 52 1.04 -9.55 9.64
CA HIS A 52 0.62 -10.57 8.69
C HIS A 52 1.66 -11.68 8.47
N LEU A 53 2.94 -11.31 8.46
CA LEU A 53 4.06 -12.23 8.23
C LEU A 53 4.57 -12.91 9.51
N GLY A 54 4.00 -12.59 10.68
CA GLY A 54 4.46 -13.13 11.96
C GLY A 54 5.84 -12.62 12.40
N LEU A 55 6.22 -11.41 11.96
CA LEU A 55 7.48 -10.73 12.28
C LEU A 55 7.30 -9.65 13.37
N GLY A 56 6.29 -9.83 14.22
CA GLY A 56 5.89 -8.89 15.28
C GLY A 56 6.83 -8.89 16.48
#